data_AF-F8UHW1-F1
#
_entry.id   AF-F8UHW1-F1
#
_cell.length_a   1.000
_cell.length_b   1.000
_cell.length_c   1.000
_cell.angle_alpha   90.00
_cell.angle_beta   90.00
_cell.angle_gamma   90.00
#
_symmetry.space_group_name_H-M   'P 1'
#
loop_
_entity.id
_entity.type
_entity.pdbx_description
1 polymer ?
#
loop_
_entity_poly.entity_id
_entity_poly.type
_entity_poly.pdbx_seq_one_letter_code
_entity_poly.pdbx_strand_id
1 'polypeptide(L)'
;ALHFPLALAAIVAFIAPYIYEQPNHHCPFCLLQAEHGYAGWVLYLPLFLGTAAGIGVGLAAGVRAESLNRAAPRVATGLAKLAVAALGVFGLAVLFYIKRSNLVM
;
A
#
# COMPACT_ATOMS: atom_id res chain seq x y z
N ALA A 1 -9.12 7.80 -3.52
CA ALA A 1 -9.33 6.76 -4.55
C ALA A 1 -8.14 6.65 -5.52
N LEU A 2 -7.59 7.77 -6.03
CA LEU A 2 -6.50 7.76 -7.02
C LEU A 2 -5.19 7.07 -6.57
N HIS A 3 -4.89 7.10 -5.26
CA HIS A 3 -3.65 6.56 -4.71
C HIS A 3 -3.41 5.08 -5.08
N PHE A 4 -4.43 4.23 -4.96
CA PHE A 4 -4.26 2.78 -5.16
C PHE A 4 -3.83 2.38 -6.58
N PRO A 5 -4.53 2.78 -7.66
CA PRO A 5 -4.09 2.46 -9.02
C PRO A 5 -2.74 3.10 -9.36
N LEU A 6 -2.45 4.30 -8.84
CA LEU A 6 -1.16 4.95 -9.05
C LEU A 6 -0.02 4.20 -8.34
N ALA A 7 -0.26 3.71 -7.13
CA ALA A 7 0.71 2.90 -6.40
C ALA A 7 0.97 1.55 -7.11
N LEU A 8 -0.06 0.89 -7.64
CA LEU A 8 0.13 -0.32 -8.44
C LEU A 8 0.91 -0.06 -9.73
N ALA A 9 0.60 1.03 -10.44
CA ALA A 9 1.34 1.44 -11.62
C ALA A 9 2.81 1.74 -11.29
N ALA A 10 3.07 2.43 -10.17
CA ALA A 10 4.42 2.67 -9.69
C ALA A 10 5.15 1.38 -9.30
N ILE A 11 4.45 0.39 -8.73
CA ILE A 11 5.04 -0.91 -8.41
C ILE A 11 5.53 -1.58 -9.69
N VAL A 12 4.68 -1.67 -10.71
CA VAL A 12 5.01 -2.32 -11.98
C VAL A 12 6.12 -1.57 -12.73
N ALA A 13 5.98 -0.24 -12.85
CA ALA A 13 6.83 0.55 -13.73
C ALA A 13 8.18 0.95 -13.12
N PHE A 14 8.29 1.04 -11.79
CA PHE A 14 9.46 1.62 -11.13
C PHE A 14 9.99 0.78 -9.99
N ILE A 15 9.15 0.39 -9.03
CA ILE A 15 9.61 -0.27 -7.80
C ILE A 15 10.08 -1.71 -8.07
N ALA A 16 9.35 -2.47 -8.88
CA ALA A 16 9.70 -3.85 -9.21
C ALA A 16 11.08 -3.95 -9.89
N PRO A 17 11.42 -3.12 -10.89
CA PRO A 17 12.78 -3.06 -11.43
C PRO A 17 13.90 -2.89 -10.39
N TYR A 18 13.72 -2.01 -9.37
CA TYR A 18 14.70 -1.87 -8.29
C TYR A 18 14.84 -3.14 -7.44
N ILE A 19 13.74 -3.86 -7.21
CA ILE A 19 13.76 -5.11 -6.42
C ILE A 19 14.39 -6.24 -7.21
N TYR A 20 14.13 -6.29 -8.51
CA TYR A 20 14.71 -7.30 -9.42
C TYR A 20 16.15 -7.00 -9.80
N GLU A 21 16.59 -5.76 -9.60
CA GLU A 21 17.83 -5.21 -10.16
C GLU A 21 17.93 -5.42 -11.68
N GLN A 22 16.79 -5.43 -12.37
CA GLN A 22 16.67 -5.70 -13.80
C GLN A 22 15.68 -4.71 -14.43
N PRO A 23 16.14 -3.78 -15.28
CA PRO A 23 15.31 -2.66 -15.74
C PRO A 23 14.15 -3.08 -16.65
N ASN A 24 14.27 -4.20 -17.35
CA ASN A 24 13.26 -4.68 -18.30
C ASN A 24 12.26 -5.67 -17.66
N HIS A 25 12.42 -6.01 -16.38
CA HIS A 25 11.54 -6.96 -15.70
C HIS A 25 10.47 -6.19 -14.90
N HIS A 26 9.21 -6.33 -15.33
CA HIS A 26 8.07 -5.60 -14.74
C HIS A 26 6.95 -6.49 -14.21
N CYS A 27 7.13 -7.82 -14.18
CA CYS A 27 6.08 -8.74 -13.75
C CYS A 27 5.70 -8.45 -12.29
N PRO A 28 4.46 -8.05 -11.95
CA PRO A 28 4.10 -7.75 -10.56
C PRO A 28 4.02 -8.99 -9.66
N PHE A 29 3.95 -10.19 -10.26
CA PHE A 29 3.76 -11.45 -9.54
C PHE A 29 5.07 -12.11 -9.13
N CYS A 30 6.18 -11.84 -9.82
CA CYS A 30 7.49 -12.35 -9.42
C CYS A 30 7.95 -11.79 -8.05
N LEU A 31 7.46 -10.60 -7.65
CA LEU A 31 7.64 -10.05 -6.31
C LEU A 31 7.13 -10.97 -5.20
N LEU A 32 6.16 -11.84 -5.49
CA LEU A 32 5.59 -12.78 -4.52
C LEU A 32 6.42 -14.05 -4.35
N GLN A 33 7.48 -14.23 -5.15
CA GLN A 33 8.29 -15.43 -5.16
C GLN A 33 9.46 -15.35 -4.17
N ALA A 34 9.95 -16.51 -3.76
CA ALA A 34 11.07 -16.63 -2.83
C ALA A 34 12.36 -16.00 -3.36
N GLU A 35 12.57 -16.06 -4.68
CA GLU A 35 13.75 -15.52 -5.36
C GLU A 35 13.94 -14.00 -5.13
N HIS A 36 12.83 -13.28 -4.90
CA HIS A 36 12.81 -11.85 -4.60
C HIS A 36 12.53 -11.57 -3.12
N GLY A 37 12.82 -12.54 -2.25
CA GLY A 37 12.66 -12.41 -0.80
C GLY A 37 11.22 -12.11 -0.37
N TYR A 38 10.23 -12.52 -1.17
CA TYR A 38 8.81 -12.27 -0.91
C TYR A 38 8.44 -10.77 -0.78
N ALA A 39 9.19 -9.88 -1.43
CA ALA A 39 9.01 -8.43 -1.36
C ALA A 39 7.58 -7.96 -1.67
N GLY A 40 6.87 -8.67 -2.55
CA GLY A 40 5.49 -8.39 -2.89
C GLY A 40 4.56 -8.45 -1.68
N TRP A 41 4.78 -9.36 -0.73
CA TRP A 41 3.97 -9.42 0.49
C TRP A 41 4.21 -8.22 1.40
N VAL A 42 5.47 -7.77 1.48
CA VAL A 42 5.87 -6.58 2.26
C VAL A 42 5.25 -5.30 1.66
N LEU A 43 5.08 -5.23 0.34
CA LEU A 43 4.51 -4.07 -0.35
C LEU A 43 2.98 -4.12 -0.43
N TYR A 44 2.41 -5.23 -0.88
CA TYR A 44 0.99 -5.33 -1.18
C TYR A 44 0.12 -5.33 0.08
N LEU A 45 0.48 -6.08 1.13
CA LEU A 45 -0.33 -6.13 2.35
C LEU A 45 -0.60 -4.73 2.95
N PRO A 46 0.43 -3.89 3.23
CA PRO A 46 0.18 -2.55 3.74
C PRO A 46 -0.56 -1.65 2.75
N LEU A 47 -0.30 -1.77 1.43
CA LEU A 47 -1.02 -1.00 0.41
C LEU A 47 -2.52 -1.33 0.39
N PHE A 48 -2.88 -2.62 0.35
CA PHE A 48 -4.26 -3.09 0.34
C PHE A 48 -4.97 -2.76 1.65
N LEU A 49 -4.32 -3.04 2.79
CA LEU A 49 -4.88 -2.73 4.11
C LEU A 49 -5.13 -1.24 4.29
N GLY A 50 -4.16 -0.41 3.91
CA GLY A 50 -4.27 1.03 4.01
C GLY A 50 -5.35 1.61 3.10
N THR A 51 -5.47 1.08 1.87
CA THR A 51 -6.52 1.45 0.92
C THR A 51 -7.90 1.04 1.44
N ALA A 52 -8.07 -0.21 1.89
CA ALA A 52 -9.33 -0.70 2.42
C ALA A 52 -9.77 0.09 3.67
N ALA A 53 -8.85 0.36 4.59
CA ALA A 53 -9.10 1.19 5.76
C ALA A 53 -9.50 2.62 5.35
N GLY A 54 -8.81 3.22 4.39
CA GLY A 54 -9.12 4.56 3.87
C GLY A 54 -10.51 4.65 3.21
N ILE A 55 -10.92 3.63 2.46
CA ILE A 55 -12.29 3.51 1.94
C ILE A 55 -13.28 3.43 3.10
N GLY A 56 -12.97 2.60 4.11
CA GLY A 56 -13.77 2.45 5.31
C GLY A 56 -13.95 3.75 6.11
N VAL A 57 -12.95 4.64 6.14
CA VAL A 57 -13.09 6.00 6.71
C VAL A 57 -14.19 6.77 6.00
N GLY A 58 -14.16 6.79 4.67
CA GLY A 58 -15.17 7.49 3.86
C GLY A 58 -16.57 6.92 4.07
N LEU A 59 -16.69 5.59 4.10
CA LEU A 59 -17.95 4.91 4.37
C LEU A 59 -18.47 5.25 5.78
N ALA A 60 -17.62 5.17 6.81
CA ALA A 60 -17.99 5.47 8.18
C ALA A 60 -18.40 6.94 8.36
N ALA A 61 -17.68 7.88 7.74
CA ALA A 61 -18.01 9.30 7.77
C ALA A 61 -19.30 9.65 6.99
N GLY A 62 -19.68 8.83 6.01
CA GLY A 62 -20.88 8.99 5.20
C GLY A 62 -22.18 8.51 5.86
N VAL A 63 -22.10 7.74 6.94
CA VAL A 63 -23.28 7.23 7.65
C VAL A 63 -24.07 8.37 8.29
N ARG A 64 -25.40 8.34 8.13
CA ARG A 64 -26.35 9.33 8.68
C ARG A 64 -27.34 8.75 9.70
N ALA A 65 -27.23 7.46 10.01
CA ALA A 65 -28.12 6.81 10.97
C ALA A 65 -27.86 7.32 12.40
N GLU A 66 -28.91 7.77 13.08
CA GLU A 66 -28.81 8.36 14.42
C GLU A 66 -28.24 7.39 15.45
N SER A 67 -28.55 6.09 15.31
CA SER A 67 -28.00 5.00 16.13
C SER A 67 -26.47 4.87 16.04
N LEU A 68 -25.85 5.42 14.99
CA LEU A 68 -24.41 5.33 14.73
C LEU A 68 -23.66 6.65 14.99
N ASN A 69 -24.31 7.72 15.44
CA ASN A 69 -23.69 9.03 15.65
C ASN A 69 -22.45 9.02 16.57
N ARG A 70 -22.40 8.09 17.54
CA ARG A 70 -21.23 7.92 18.42
C ARG A 70 -20.24 6.87 17.93
N ALA A 71 -20.70 5.88 17.17
CA ALA A 71 -19.88 4.76 16.72
C ALA A 71 -19.11 5.10 15.45
N ALA A 72 -19.77 5.74 14.48
CA ALA A 72 -19.21 6.08 13.18
C ALA A 72 -17.94 6.95 13.27
N PRO A 73 -17.88 8.04 14.07
CA PRO A 73 -16.66 8.83 14.21
C PRO A 73 -15.50 8.06 14.86
N ARG A 74 -15.80 7.16 15.82
CA ARG A 74 -14.79 6.33 16.48
C ARG A 74 -14.20 5.31 15.51
N VAL A 75 -15.05 4.63 14.76
CA VAL A 75 -14.63 3.69 13.71
C VAL A 75 -13.82 4.41 12.63
N ALA A 76 -14.31 5.56 12.15
CA ALA A 76 -13.59 6.38 11.17
C ALA A 76 -12.19 6.78 11.67
N THR A 77 -12.05 7.20 12.92
CA THR A 77 -10.75 7.56 13.50
C THR A 77 -9.80 6.36 13.61
N GLY A 78 -10.32 5.19 14.02
CA GLY A 78 -9.53 3.95 14.08
C GLY A 78 -9.04 3.52 12.70
N LEU A 79 -9.93 3.52 11.72
CA LEU A 79 -9.60 3.21 10.33
C LEU A 79 -8.65 4.22 9.71
N ALA A 80 -8.76 5.51 10.06
CA ALA A 80 -7.84 6.54 9.58
C ALA A 80 -6.42 6.32 10.11
N LYS A 81 -6.29 5.99 11.41
CA LYS A 81 -4.99 5.62 12.00
C LYS A 81 -4.39 4.39 11.32
N LEU A 82 -5.20 3.36 11.10
CA LEU A 82 -4.77 2.16 10.40
C LEU A 82 -4.33 2.46 8.96
N ALA A 83 -5.09 3.29 8.24
CA ALA A 83 -4.77 3.69 6.87
C ALA A 83 -3.43 4.42 6.80
N VAL A 84 -3.22 5.42 7.66
CA VAL A 84 -1.97 6.18 7.72
C VAL A 84 -0.79 5.28 8.10
N ALA A 85 -0.95 4.42 9.12
CA ALA A 85 0.10 3.51 9.54
C ALA A 85 0.49 2.52 8.42
N ALA A 86 -0.51 1.88 7.80
CA ALA A 86 -0.26 0.91 6.74
C ALA A 86 0.37 1.57 5.48
N LEU A 87 -0.15 2.71 5.04
CA LEU A 87 0.45 3.44 3.90
C LEU A 87 1.83 4.00 4.23
N GLY A 88 2.08 4.39 5.48
CA GLY A 88 3.41 4.75 5.97
C GLY A 88 4.39 3.58 5.89
N VAL A 89 3.97 2.39 6.34
CA VAL A 89 4.77 1.15 6.21
C VAL A 89 5.06 0.83 4.75
N PHE A 90 4.06 0.94 3.86
CA PHE A 90 4.26 0.79 2.42
C PHE A 90 5.32 1.75 1.89
N GLY A 91 5.22 3.04 2.19
CA GLY A 91 6.21 4.05 1.77
C GLY A 91 7.61 3.76 2.30
N LEU A 92 7.74 3.38 3.58
CA LEU A 92 9.02 3.00 4.18
C LEU A 92 9.62 1.75 3.52
N ALA A 93 8.80 0.74 3.19
CA ALA A 93 9.24 -0.45 2.49
C ALA A 93 9.77 -0.12 1.09
N VAL A 94 9.08 0.75 0.35
CA VAL A 94 9.54 1.24 -0.96
C VAL A 94 10.90 1.93 -0.84
N LEU A 95 11.04 2.87 0.10
CA LEU A 95 12.32 3.56 0.33
C LEU A 95 13.43 2.60 0.72
N PHE A 96 13.13 1.60 1.54
CA PHE A 96 14.08 0.56 1.92
C PHE A 96 14.59 -0.23 0.71
N TYR A 97 13.70 -0.72 -0.16
CA TYR A 97 14.09 -1.49 -1.34
C TYR A 97 14.89 -0.66 -2.34
N ILE A 98 14.46 0.58 -2.62
CA ILE A 98 15.18 1.47 -3.53
C ILE A 98 16.59 1.77 -3.00
N LYS A 99 16.72 2.08 -1.71
CA LYS A 99 18.03 2.38 -1.09
C LYS A 99 19.00 1.18 -1.11
N ARG A 100 18.46 -0.04 -1.06
CA ARG A 100 19.24 -1.29 -1.05
C ARG A 100 19.66 -1.76 -2.45
N SER A 101 18.96 -1.32 -3.48
CA SER A 101 19.18 -1.76 -4.85
C SER A 101 20.50 -1.21 -5.42
N ASN A 102 21.20 -2.04 -6.18
CA ASN A 102 22.38 -1.63 -6.96
C ASN A 102 22.01 -1.05 -8.34
N LEU A 103 20.73 -1.08 -8.71
CA LEU A 103 20.25 -0.57 -9.98
C LEU A 103 20.33 0.96 -9.98
N VAL A 104 21.10 1.52 -10.91
CA VAL A 104 21.11 2.95 -11.22
C VAL A 104 20.34 3.12 -12.54
N MET A 105 19.15 3.69 -12.46
CA MET A 105 18.34 4.06 -13.64
C MET A 105 18.73 5.43 -14.18
#